data_AF-A0A2D5I1S3-F1
#
_entry.id   AF-A0A2D5I1S3-F1
#
_cell.length_a   1.000
_cell.length_b   1.000
_cell.length_c   1.000
_cell.angle_alpha   90.00
_cell.angle_beta   90.00
_cell.angle_gamma   90.00
#
_symmetry.space_group_name_H-M   'P 1'
#
loop_
_entity.id
_entity.type
_entity.pdbx_description
1 polymer ?
#
loop_
_entity_poly.entity_id
_entity_poly.type
_entity_poly.pdbx_seq_one_letter_code
_entity_poly.pdbx_strand_id
1 'polypeptide(L)'
;MVPQLKAKLCGELLTLEKTIIENKSVVEHWFRDMFSQFKPPFYSSVDLRNSCFKIAPVDTNLFPAGFNNIGANDRRCAIQAFMAAIERNCPHAETVLVIPESHTRNDFYHQSVGQLCNMLSNVGLTVILGSMDDEFCKLKELFFKTPDGLPSYLPIERISFDDDNVIVNGIKPDLVILNNDFSSGIPDNLKLISETQRILPPLKASWATRKKSNHFDLYSGIAKDFC
;
A
#
# COMPACT_ATOMS: atom_id res chain seq x y z
N MET A 1 -21.53 14.62 9.42
CA MET A 1 -21.11 15.98 8.98
C MET A 1 -19.85 15.79 8.16
N VAL A 2 -19.80 16.31 6.93
CA VAL A 2 -18.62 16.22 6.05
C VAL A 2 -17.83 17.54 6.11
N PRO A 3 -16.49 17.53 5.94
CA PRO A 3 -15.72 18.78 5.82
C PRO A 3 -16.29 19.67 4.73
N GLN A 4 -16.48 20.96 5.03
CA GLN A 4 -17.01 21.94 4.07
C GLN A 4 -15.96 22.99 3.72
N LEU A 5 -15.83 23.27 2.42
CA LEU A 5 -15.02 24.36 1.91
C LEU A 5 -15.81 25.67 1.94
N LYS A 6 -15.13 26.79 2.17
CA LYS A 6 -15.72 28.13 2.02
C LYS A 6 -15.77 28.48 0.54
N ALA A 7 -16.85 28.07 -0.14
CA ALA A 7 -17.02 28.14 -1.60
C ALA A 7 -16.66 29.48 -2.25
N LYS A 8 -16.83 30.61 -1.54
CA LYS A 8 -16.47 31.95 -2.02
C LYS A 8 -14.98 32.12 -2.41
N LEU A 9 -14.10 31.22 -1.98
CA LEU A 9 -12.64 31.30 -2.21
C LEU A 9 -12.12 30.29 -3.25
N CYS A 10 -12.99 29.50 -3.88
CA CYS A 10 -12.60 28.29 -4.63
C CYS A 10 -12.71 28.43 -6.16
N GLY A 11 -12.47 29.63 -6.69
CA GLY A 11 -12.52 29.91 -8.14
C GLY A 11 -11.53 29.06 -8.94
N GLU A 12 -10.26 29.02 -8.53
CA GLU A 12 -9.23 28.22 -9.21
C GLU A 12 -9.50 26.71 -9.13
N LEU A 13 -9.98 26.24 -7.97
CA LEU A 13 -10.39 24.84 -7.81
C LEU A 13 -11.50 24.49 -8.81
N LEU A 14 -12.52 25.33 -8.94
CA LEU A 14 -13.62 25.11 -9.88
C LEU A 14 -13.13 25.13 -11.34
N THR A 15 -12.18 26.01 -11.67
CA THR A 15 -11.55 26.04 -12.99
C THR A 15 -10.84 24.71 -13.27
N LEU A 16 -10.01 24.23 -12.34
CA LEU A 16 -9.32 22.95 -12.46
C LEU A 16 -10.29 21.77 -12.64
N GLU A 17 -11.33 21.70 -11.81
CA GLU A 17 -12.35 20.65 -11.88
C GLU A 17 -13.04 20.62 -13.26
N LYS A 18 -13.44 21.79 -13.78
CA LYS A 18 -14.05 21.90 -15.10
C LYS A 18 -13.09 21.45 -16.20
N THR A 19 -11.84 21.92 -16.15
CA THR A 19 -10.83 21.53 -17.16
C THR A 19 -10.61 20.02 -17.19
N ILE A 20 -10.52 19.36 -16.03
CA ILE A 20 -10.39 17.89 -15.96
C ILE A 20 -11.63 17.20 -16.55
N ILE A 21 -12.83 17.65 -16.20
CA ILE A 21 -14.10 17.05 -16.68
C ILE A 21 -14.26 17.21 -18.20
N GLU A 22 -13.98 18.41 -18.73
CA GLU A 22 -14.05 18.72 -20.16
C GLU A 22 -13.03 17.91 -20.96
N ASN A 23 -11.87 17.60 -20.37
CA ASN A 23 -10.79 16.83 -21.00
C ASN A 23 -10.73 15.36 -20.54
N LYS A 24 -11.79 14.81 -19.94
CA LYS A 24 -11.78 13.47 -19.31
C LYS A 24 -11.17 12.37 -20.18
N SER A 25 -11.51 12.34 -21.47
CA SER A 25 -11.03 11.29 -22.39
C SER A 25 -9.53 11.38 -22.65
N VAL A 26 -9.00 12.62 -22.70
CA VAL A 26 -7.56 12.89 -22.87
C VAL A 26 -6.81 12.53 -21.59
N VAL A 27 -7.33 12.94 -20.43
CA VAL A 27 -6.77 12.62 -19.11
C VAL A 27 -6.68 11.10 -18.90
N GLU A 28 -7.77 10.37 -19.13
CA GLU A 28 -7.80 8.92 -18.98
C GLU A 28 -6.88 8.19 -19.99
N HIS A 29 -6.77 8.71 -21.21
CA HIS A 29 -5.84 8.17 -22.20
C HIS A 29 -4.38 8.36 -21.76
N TRP A 30 -4.03 9.56 -21.30
CA TRP A 30 -2.70 9.85 -20.81
C TRP A 30 -2.33 8.93 -19.65
N PHE A 31 -3.23 8.68 -18.69
CA PHE A 31 -2.97 7.74 -17.60
C PHE A 31 -2.75 6.30 -18.09
N ARG A 32 -3.54 5.81 -19.06
CA ARG A 32 -3.32 4.47 -19.64
C ARG A 32 -1.95 4.37 -20.31
N ASP A 33 -1.54 5.38 -21.05
CA ASP A 33 -0.23 5.42 -21.71
C ASP A 33 0.91 5.44 -20.68
N MET A 34 0.76 6.25 -19.63
CA MET A 34 1.74 6.31 -18.54
C MET A 34 1.83 4.99 -17.78
N PHE A 35 0.72 4.32 -17.47
CA PHE A 35 0.74 3.02 -16.79
C PHE A 35 1.21 1.87 -17.67
N SER A 36 1.13 2.01 -19.00
CA SER A 36 1.74 1.05 -19.93
C SER A 36 3.28 1.14 -19.93
N GLN A 37 3.83 2.33 -19.72
CA GLN A 37 5.28 2.58 -19.66
C GLN A 37 5.85 2.39 -18.25
N PHE A 38 5.10 2.83 -17.24
CA PHE A 38 5.50 2.84 -15.84
C PHE A 38 4.50 2.05 -15.02
N LYS A 39 4.91 0.83 -14.64
CA LYS A 39 4.08 -0.06 -13.83
C LYS A 39 3.70 0.64 -12.50
N PRO A 40 2.39 0.78 -12.18
CA PRO A 40 2.01 1.40 -10.94
C PRO A 40 2.35 0.49 -9.75
N PRO A 41 2.58 1.07 -8.55
CA PRO A 41 2.93 0.31 -7.36
C PRO A 41 1.83 -0.69 -7.00
N PHE A 42 2.16 -1.67 -6.17
CA PHE A 42 1.18 -2.66 -5.70
C PHE A 42 0.05 -1.97 -4.92
N TYR A 43 0.42 -1.02 -4.07
CA TYR A 43 -0.47 -0.09 -3.40
C TYR A 43 0.25 1.23 -3.09
N SER A 44 -0.49 2.26 -2.72
CA SER A 44 0.04 3.52 -2.20
C SER A 44 -1.09 4.36 -1.60
N SER A 45 -0.76 5.28 -0.69
CA SER A 45 -1.63 6.40 -0.31
C SER A 45 -0.97 7.72 -0.64
N VAL A 46 -1.78 8.73 -0.96
CA VAL A 46 -1.34 10.09 -1.26
C VAL A 46 -2.16 11.07 -0.43
N ASP A 47 -1.48 11.86 0.39
CA ASP A 47 -2.14 12.92 1.16
C ASP A 47 -2.28 14.16 0.28
N LEU A 48 -3.51 14.68 0.17
CA LEU A 48 -3.81 15.89 -0.58
C LEU A 48 -4.17 17.03 0.36
N ARG A 49 -3.76 18.25 0.00
CA ARG A 49 -4.30 19.47 0.63
C ARG A 49 -5.00 20.31 -0.42
N ASN A 50 -6.23 20.70 -0.11
CA ASN A 50 -7.04 21.60 -0.91
C ASN A 50 -7.15 22.97 -0.21
N SER A 51 -6.53 23.99 -0.79
CA SER A 51 -6.57 25.37 -0.31
C SER A 51 -7.50 26.27 -1.14
N CYS A 52 -8.36 25.69 -1.98
CA CYS A 52 -9.28 26.36 -2.92
C CYS A 52 -8.63 27.15 -4.07
N PHE A 53 -7.42 27.68 -3.86
CA PHE A 53 -6.58 28.23 -4.94
C PHE A 53 -5.58 27.20 -5.50
N LYS A 54 -5.40 26.07 -4.80
CA LYS A 54 -4.49 24.98 -5.19
C LYS A 54 -4.93 23.67 -4.55
N ILE A 55 -4.81 22.59 -5.29
CA ILE A 55 -4.81 21.22 -4.76
C ILE A 55 -3.46 20.59 -5.07
N ALA A 56 -2.82 19.98 -4.08
CA ALA A 56 -1.50 19.39 -4.26
C ALA A 56 -1.29 18.18 -3.35
N PRO A 57 -0.52 17.17 -3.80
CA PRO A 57 -0.02 16.12 -2.94
C PRO A 57 1.04 16.70 -2.00
N VAL A 58 0.97 16.29 -0.74
CA VAL A 58 1.92 16.68 0.31
C VAL A 58 2.67 15.51 0.90
N ASP A 59 2.16 14.29 0.74
CA ASP A 59 2.86 13.06 1.08
C ASP A 59 2.47 11.93 0.12
N THR A 60 3.39 10.98 -0.09
CA THR A 60 3.14 9.74 -0.82
C THR A 60 3.80 8.61 -0.07
N ASN A 61 2.96 7.70 0.42
CA ASN A 61 3.36 6.55 1.20
C ASN A 61 3.14 5.26 0.39
N LEU A 62 4.21 4.49 0.20
CA LEU A 62 4.15 3.18 -0.46
C LEU A 62 3.82 2.04 0.51
N PHE A 63 3.71 2.32 1.81
CA PHE A 63 3.38 1.40 2.89
C PHE A 63 2.15 1.92 3.66
N PRO A 64 0.99 2.08 2.99
CA PRO A 64 -0.18 2.69 3.61
C PRO A 64 -0.67 1.88 4.82
N ALA A 65 -1.10 2.59 5.86
CA ALA A 65 -1.46 2.03 7.17
C ALA A 65 -2.90 2.37 7.59
N GLY A 66 -3.78 2.61 6.61
CA GLY A 66 -5.16 3.06 6.82
C GLY A 66 -6.22 2.18 6.17
N PHE A 67 -5.95 0.89 5.95
CA PHE A 67 -6.89 -0.01 5.27
C PHE A 67 -8.20 -0.21 6.03
N ASN A 68 -8.19 -0.04 7.35
CA ASN A 68 -9.38 -0.03 8.19
C ASN A 68 -10.28 1.20 7.99
N ASN A 69 -9.80 2.25 7.31
CA ASN A 69 -10.56 3.45 7.00
C ASN A 69 -11.27 3.38 5.64
N ILE A 70 -11.06 2.32 4.85
CA ILE A 70 -11.77 2.12 3.58
C ILE A 70 -13.24 1.85 3.87
N GLY A 71 -14.11 2.68 3.28
CA GLY A 71 -15.56 2.59 3.45
C GLY A 71 -16.12 1.23 3.03
N ALA A 72 -17.19 0.78 3.69
CA ALA A 72 -17.83 -0.50 3.39
C ALA A 72 -18.28 -0.59 1.91
N ASN A 73 -18.74 0.53 1.34
CA ASN A 73 -19.20 0.61 -0.05
C ASN A 73 -18.05 0.49 -1.06
N ASP A 74 -16.84 0.94 -0.69
CA ASP A 74 -15.67 0.98 -1.59
C ASP A 74 -14.83 -0.30 -1.52
N ARG A 75 -15.12 -1.16 -0.55
CA ARG A 75 -14.37 -2.40 -0.29
C ARG A 75 -14.36 -3.35 -1.47
N ARG A 76 -15.48 -3.48 -2.20
CA ARG A 76 -15.55 -4.33 -3.39
C ARG A 76 -14.59 -3.84 -4.47
N CYS A 77 -14.54 -2.52 -4.70
CA CYS A 77 -13.60 -1.90 -5.61
C CYS A 77 -12.15 -2.09 -5.14
N ALA A 78 -11.88 -2.00 -3.83
CA ALA A 78 -10.56 -2.25 -3.27
C ALA A 78 -10.10 -3.70 -3.50
N ILE A 79 -10.99 -4.69 -3.32
CA ILE A 79 -10.69 -6.11 -3.60
C ILE A 79 -10.39 -6.30 -5.09
N GLN A 80 -11.21 -5.72 -6.00
CA GLN A 80 -10.94 -5.77 -7.43
C GLN A 80 -9.60 -5.12 -7.81
N ALA A 81 -9.24 -4.01 -7.17
CA ALA A 81 -7.94 -3.37 -7.37
C ALA A 81 -6.79 -4.27 -6.92
N PHE A 82 -6.93 -4.99 -5.80
CA PHE A 82 -5.94 -5.99 -5.39
C PHE A 82 -5.84 -7.16 -6.36
N MET A 83 -6.97 -7.66 -6.91
CA MET A 83 -6.95 -8.70 -7.96
C MET A 83 -6.08 -8.24 -9.14
N ALA A 84 -6.36 -7.06 -9.69
CA ALA A 84 -5.57 -6.50 -10.79
C ALA A 84 -4.10 -6.26 -10.42
N ALA A 85 -3.81 -5.85 -9.18
CA ALA A 85 -2.45 -5.67 -8.70
C ALA A 85 -1.68 -7.00 -8.60
N ILE A 86 -2.35 -8.08 -8.18
CA ILE A 86 -1.80 -9.43 -8.09
C ILE A 86 -1.57 -9.99 -9.50
N GLU A 87 -2.57 -9.98 -10.37
CA GLU A 87 -2.44 -10.42 -11.77
C GLU A 87 -1.26 -9.74 -12.49
N ARG A 88 -1.08 -8.44 -12.26
CA ARG A 88 0.00 -7.66 -12.87
C ARG A 88 1.38 -7.97 -12.28
N ASN A 89 1.47 -8.41 -11.02
CA ASN A 89 2.76 -8.54 -10.31
C ASN A 89 3.20 -9.98 -10.04
N CYS A 90 2.27 -10.88 -9.75
CA CYS A 90 2.51 -12.27 -9.41
C CYS A 90 1.22 -13.08 -9.70
N PRO A 91 0.88 -13.31 -10.99
CA PRO A 91 -0.40 -13.93 -11.37
C PRO A 91 -0.55 -15.39 -10.93
N HIS A 92 0.55 -16.05 -10.56
CA HIS A 92 0.57 -17.43 -10.09
C HIS A 92 0.60 -17.55 -8.56
N ALA A 93 0.50 -16.43 -7.83
CA ALA A 93 0.57 -16.46 -6.37
C ALA A 93 -0.63 -17.22 -5.80
N GLU A 94 -0.35 -18.27 -5.01
CA GLU A 94 -1.34 -18.94 -4.18
C GLU A 94 -1.19 -18.51 -2.71
N THR A 95 0.04 -18.20 -2.32
CA THR A 95 0.42 -17.82 -0.95
C THR A 95 1.01 -16.41 -0.90
N VAL A 96 0.63 -15.65 0.12
CA VAL A 96 1.17 -14.31 0.36
C VAL A 96 1.57 -14.13 1.82
N LEU A 97 2.81 -13.68 2.02
CA LEU A 97 3.32 -13.27 3.32
C LEU A 97 3.19 -11.77 3.47
N VAL A 98 2.47 -11.31 4.49
CA VAL A 98 2.41 -9.89 4.88
C VAL A 98 3.36 -9.65 6.05
N ILE A 99 4.30 -8.73 5.88
CA ILE A 99 5.26 -8.31 6.92
C ILE A 99 4.85 -6.92 7.43
N PRO A 100 4.34 -6.79 8.67
CA PRO A 100 3.91 -5.52 9.24
C PRO A 100 5.09 -4.73 9.85
N GLU A 101 4.81 -3.50 10.26
CA GLU A 101 5.70 -2.68 11.08
C GLU A 101 6.09 -3.41 12.37
N SER A 102 7.36 -3.26 12.75
CA SER A 102 7.87 -3.81 14.00
C SER A 102 7.49 -2.93 15.19
N HIS A 103 7.45 -3.50 16.40
CA HIS A 103 7.35 -2.74 17.65
C HIS A 103 6.15 -1.78 17.79
N THR A 104 5.05 -2.02 17.08
CA THR A 104 3.85 -1.18 17.17
C THR A 104 2.78 -1.78 18.09
N ARG A 105 2.43 -1.01 19.13
CA ARG A 105 1.27 -1.28 20.01
C ARG A 105 0.04 -0.47 19.59
N ASN A 106 0.02 0.02 18.37
CA ASN A 106 -1.06 0.86 17.88
C ASN A 106 -2.23 -0.01 17.39
N ASP A 107 -3.30 -0.07 18.18
CA ASP A 107 -4.50 -0.82 17.85
C ASP A 107 -5.08 -0.45 16.47
N PHE A 108 -5.03 0.82 16.07
CA PHE A 108 -5.50 1.23 14.74
C PHE A 108 -4.64 0.67 13.60
N TYR A 109 -3.33 0.56 13.83
CA TYR A 109 -2.43 -0.08 12.88
C TYR A 109 -2.73 -1.58 12.78
N HIS A 110 -2.97 -2.25 13.91
CA HIS A 110 -3.40 -3.66 13.92
C HIS A 110 -4.72 -3.85 13.16
N GLN A 111 -5.69 -2.93 13.33
CA GLN A 111 -6.91 -2.94 12.52
C GLN A 111 -6.59 -2.80 11.02
N SER A 112 -5.67 -1.91 10.64
CA SER A 112 -5.27 -1.74 9.24
C SER A 112 -4.64 -3.01 8.68
N VAL A 113 -3.66 -3.62 9.37
CA VAL A 113 -3.00 -4.84 8.93
C VAL A 113 -4.00 -6.00 8.82
N GLY A 114 -4.87 -6.20 9.81
CA GLY A 114 -5.90 -7.22 9.75
C GLY A 114 -6.86 -7.03 8.58
N GLN A 115 -7.21 -5.77 8.26
CA GLN A 115 -8.05 -5.44 7.11
C GLN A 115 -7.34 -5.67 5.77
N LEU A 116 -6.04 -5.36 5.68
CA LEU A 116 -5.21 -5.69 4.51
C LEU A 116 -5.20 -7.21 4.28
N CYS A 117 -4.89 -8.00 5.31
CA CYS A 117 -4.88 -9.45 5.23
C CYS A 117 -6.24 -10.02 4.83
N ASN A 118 -7.32 -9.50 5.41
CA ASN A 118 -8.69 -9.88 5.05
C ASN A 118 -9.02 -9.57 3.57
N MET A 119 -8.60 -8.41 3.06
CA MET A 119 -8.80 -8.07 1.64
C MET A 119 -8.01 -8.98 0.71
N LEU A 120 -6.76 -9.31 1.05
CA LEU A 120 -5.94 -10.26 0.27
C LEU A 120 -6.53 -11.68 0.28
N SER A 121 -7.08 -12.12 1.43
CA SER A 121 -7.78 -13.41 1.53
C SER A 121 -9.02 -13.44 0.63
N ASN A 122 -9.77 -12.33 0.56
CA ASN A 122 -10.93 -12.22 -0.35
C ASN A 122 -10.57 -12.22 -1.84
N VAL A 123 -9.30 -11.98 -2.20
CA VAL A 123 -8.81 -12.19 -3.57
C VAL A 123 -8.57 -13.67 -3.88
N GLY A 124 -8.60 -14.54 -2.87
CA GLY A 124 -8.36 -15.98 -3.00
C GLY A 124 -6.94 -16.42 -2.66
N LEU A 125 -6.14 -15.56 -2.02
CA LEU A 125 -4.79 -15.91 -1.56
C LEU A 125 -4.82 -16.56 -0.18
N THR A 126 -3.93 -17.52 0.04
CA THR A 126 -3.58 -18.00 1.38
C THR A 126 -2.67 -16.96 2.04
N VAL A 127 -3.24 -16.18 2.95
CA VAL A 127 -2.53 -15.07 3.61
C VAL A 127 -1.86 -15.53 4.90
N ILE A 128 -0.57 -15.24 5.02
CA ILE A 128 0.24 -15.49 6.22
C ILE A 128 0.69 -14.14 6.75
N LEU A 129 0.38 -13.85 8.01
CA LEU A 129 0.93 -12.70 8.71
C LEU A 129 2.21 -13.15 9.41
N GLY A 130 3.36 -12.59 9.03
CA GLY A 130 4.64 -12.98 9.60
C GLY A 130 5.45 -11.81 10.12
N SER A 131 6.27 -12.08 11.15
CA SER A 131 7.16 -11.08 11.72
C SER A 131 8.53 -11.63 12.06
N MET A 132 9.54 -10.75 12.00
CA MET A 132 10.90 -10.98 12.50
C MET A 132 11.08 -10.45 13.94
N ASP A 133 10.10 -9.71 14.46
CA ASP A 133 10.11 -9.12 15.81
C ASP A 133 9.62 -10.15 16.84
N ASP A 134 10.50 -10.52 17.78
CA ASP A 134 10.19 -11.48 18.85
C ASP A 134 9.00 -11.02 19.71
N GLU A 135 8.91 -9.73 20.01
CA GLU A 135 7.82 -9.19 20.84
C GLU A 135 6.49 -9.24 20.11
N PHE A 136 6.49 -9.00 18.79
CA PHE A 136 5.28 -9.13 17.98
C PHE A 136 4.85 -10.59 17.87
N CYS A 137 5.80 -11.53 17.67
CA CYS A 137 5.50 -12.96 17.65
C CYS A 137 4.95 -13.48 18.99
N LYS A 138 5.31 -12.87 20.13
CA LYS A 138 4.74 -13.24 21.45
C LYS A 138 3.24 -13.00 21.56
N LEU A 139 2.66 -12.11 20.75
CA LEU A 139 1.21 -11.89 20.71
C LEU A 139 0.44 -13.13 20.24
N LYS A 140 1.09 -14.02 19.46
CA LYS A 140 0.55 -15.21 18.80
C LYS A 140 -0.52 -14.94 17.76
N GLU A 141 -1.42 -14.00 18.01
CA GLU A 141 -2.50 -13.63 17.11
C GLU A 141 -2.71 -12.11 17.10
N LEU A 142 -3.00 -11.57 15.92
CA LEU A 142 -3.38 -10.18 15.70
C LEU A 142 -4.90 -10.05 15.76
N PHE A 143 -5.41 -9.28 16.71
CA PHE A 143 -6.83 -8.96 16.79
C PHE A 143 -7.22 -7.84 15.80
N PHE A 144 -8.32 -8.03 15.09
CA PHE A 144 -8.97 -6.98 14.31
C PHE A 144 -10.49 -7.18 14.23
N LYS A 145 -11.21 -6.13 13.88
CA LYS A 145 -12.63 -6.19 13.57
C LYS A 145 -12.80 -6.32 12.07
N THR A 146 -13.60 -7.29 11.64
CA THR A 146 -14.08 -7.42 10.26
C THR A 146 -14.90 -6.18 9.85
N PRO A 147 -15.15 -5.95 8.55
CA PRO A 147 -16.05 -4.88 8.09
C PRO A 147 -17.41 -4.85 8.80
N ASP A 148 -17.96 -6.02 9.16
CA ASP A 148 -19.24 -6.13 9.86
C ASP A 148 -19.12 -5.89 11.38
N GLY A 149 -17.92 -5.50 11.84
CA GLY A 149 -17.63 -5.22 13.25
C GLY A 149 -17.37 -6.46 14.10
N LEU A 150 -17.40 -7.66 13.52
CA LEU A 150 -17.17 -8.91 14.24
C LEU A 150 -15.69 -9.06 14.62
N PRO A 151 -15.37 -9.52 15.85
CA PRO A 151 -14.01 -9.78 16.27
C PRO A 151 -13.40 -10.93 15.46
N SER A 152 -12.15 -10.77 15.04
CA SER A 152 -11.39 -11.75 14.28
C SER A 152 -9.92 -11.72 14.70
N TYR A 153 -9.23 -12.84 14.49
CA TYR A 153 -7.86 -13.08 14.94
C TYR A 153 -7.07 -13.70 13.79
N LEU A 154 -5.87 -13.19 13.54
CA LEU A 154 -4.94 -13.73 12.54
C LEU A 154 -3.70 -14.27 13.24
N PRO A 155 -3.34 -15.55 13.07
CA PRO A 155 -2.09 -16.08 13.59
C PRO A 155 -0.88 -15.26 13.11
N ILE A 156 0.07 -15.04 14.01
CA ILE A 156 1.33 -14.36 13.74
C ILE A 156 2.41 -15.41 13.69
N GLU A 157 3.00 -15.58 12.51
CA GLU A 157 4.03 -16.58 12.27
C GLU A 157 5.43 -15.99 12.37
N ARG A 158 6.37 -16.81 12.86
CA ARG A 158 7.78 -16.42 12.88
C ARG A 158 8.35 -16.58 11.47
N ILE A 159 8.93 -15.49 10.95
CA ILE A 159 9.69 -15.54 9.71
C ILE A 159 11.07 -16.14 9.98
N SER A 160 11.47 -17.08 9.13
CA SER A 160 12.84 -17.60 9.05
C SER A 160 13.41 -17.34 7.66
N PHE A 161 14.70 -17.61 7.52
CA PHE A 161 15.45 -17.41 6.28
C PHE A 161 16.16 -18.72 5.95
N ASP A 162 16.04 -19.14 4.71
CA ASP A 162 16.75 -20.30 4.17
C ASP A 162 17.50 -19.84 2.91
N ASP A 163 18.83 -19.82 3.00
CA ASP A 163 19.72 -19.16 2.05
C ASP A 163 19.25 -17.73 1.69
N ASP A 164 18.82 -17.54 0.44
CA ASP A 164 18.35 -16.28 -0.13
C ASP A 164 16.81 -16.18 -0.14
N ASN A 165 16.09 -16.94 0.68
CA ASN A 165 14.63 -16.97 0.67
C ASN A 165 14.02 -16.68 2.04
N VAL A 166 12.92 -15.93 2.02
CA VAL A 166 12.03 -15.78 3.17
C VAL A 166 11.18 -17.04 3.28
N ILE A 167 11.25 -17.70 4.42
CA ILE A 167 10.50 -18.91 4.75
C ILE A 167 9.56 -18.62 5.92
N VAL A 168 8.38 -19.20 5.88
CA VAL A 168 7.42 -19.18 6.98
C VAL A 168 6.70 -20.51 7.01
N ASN A 169 6.53 -21.12 8.19
CA ASN A 169 5.92 -22.46 8.34
C ASN A 169 6.51 -23.53 7.41
N GLY A 170 7.82 -23.44 7.09
CA GLY A 170 8.51 -24.37 6.21
C GLY A 170 8.19 -24.22 4.71
N ILE A 171 7.44 -23.19 4.31
CA ILE A 171 7.15 -22.87 2.91
C ILE A 171 7.82 -21.57 2.47
N LYS A 172 8.15 -21.48 1.18
CA LYS A 172 8.56 -20.23 0.51
C LYS A 172 7.30 -19.57 -0.08
N PRO A 173 6.84 -18.42 0.44
CA PRO A 173 5.68 -17.73 -0.11
C PRO A 173 5.94 -17.24 -1.54
N ASP A 174 4.91 -17.31 -2.38
CA ASP A 174 4.97 -16.85 -3.78
C ASP A 174 5.15 -15.33 -3.87
N LEU A 175 4.48 -14.61 -2.95
CA LEU A 175 4.50 -13.17 -2.84
C LEU A 175 4.78 -12.74 -1.40
N VAL A 176 5.65 -11.74 -1.23
CA VAL A 176 5.89 -11.05 0.04
C VAL A 176 5.43 -9.61 -0.09
N ILE A 177 4.47 -9.20 0.73
CA ILE A 177 3.98 -7.82 0.83
C ILE A 177 4.56 -7.19 2.09
N LEU A 178 5.32 -6.13 1.92
CA LEU A 178 5.86 -5.31 2.99
C LEU A 178 4.84 -4.23 3.33
N ASN A 179 4.27 -4.28 4.53
CA ASN A 179 3.55 -3.15 5.14
C ASN A 179 4.40 -2.51 6.25
N ASN A 180 5.72 -2.55 6.06
CA ASN A 180 6.76 -1.98 6.90
C ASN A 180 7.67 -1.12 6.03
N ASP A 181 7.82 0.15 6.37
CA ASP A 181 8.62 1.11 5.60
C ASP A 181 10.13 1.01 5.85
N PHE A 182 10.52 0.22 6.86
CA PHE A 182 11.88 0.03 7.35
C PHE A 182 12.60 1.35 7.61
N SER A 183 11.90 2.33 8.18
CA SER A 183 12.44 3.65 8.53
C SER A 183 13.64 3.60 9.48
N SER A 184 13.74 2.57 10.32
CA SER A 184 14.89 2.32 11.19
C SER A 184 16.05 1.55 10.50
N GLY A 185 15.89 1.19 9.23
CA GLY A 185 16.84 0.41 8.44
C GLY A 185 16.28 -0.95 8.04
N ILE A 186 16.68 -1.41 6.85
CA ILE A 186 16.30 -2.73 6.33
C ILE A 186 17.18 -3.80 7.00
N PRO A 187 16.60 -4.89 7.53
CA PRO A 187 17.35 -6.04 8.05
C PRO A 187 18.27 -6.68 6.98
N ASP A 188 19.47 -7.12 7.37
CA ASP A 188 20.48 -7.61 6.41
C ASP A 188 20.06 -8.89 5.70
N ASN A 189 19.43 -9.82 6.42
CA ASN A 189 18.77 -11.01 5.86
C ASN A 189 17.76 -10.67 4.75
N LEU A 190 16.98 -9.60 4.91
CA LEU A 190 16.00 -9.19 3.90
C LEU A 190 16.67 -8.57 2.66
N LYS A 191 17.86 -7.96 2.80
CA LYS A 191 18.65 -7.43 1.66
C LYS A 191 19.26 -8.52 0.79
N LEU A 192 19.43 -9.72 1.34
CA LEU A 192 20.04 -10.87 0.67
C LEU A 192 19.03 -11.75 -0.06
N ILE A 193 17.74 -11.39 -0.03
CA ILE A 193 16.69 -12.20 -0.68
C ILE A 193 16.84 -12.20 -2.19
N SER A 194 16.68 -13.39 -2.75
CA SER A 194 16.65 -13.69 -4.18
C SER A 194 15.69 -12.77 -4.92
N GLU A 195 16.12 -12.23 -6.07
CA GLU A 195 15.21 -11.51 -6.97
C GLU A 195 14.09 -12.41 -7.53
N THR A 196 14.24 -13.74 -7.42
CA THR A 196 13.22 -14.73 -7.79
C THR A 196 12.02 -14.73 -6.84
N GLN A 197 12.19 -14.30 -5.59
CA GLN A 197 11.09 -14.16 -4.64
C GLN A 197 10.52 -12.75 -4.72
N ARG A 198 9.22 -12.65 -5.03
CA ARG A 198 8.63 -11.34 -5.31
C ARG A 198 8.34 -10.59 -4.02
N ILE A 199 9.08 -9.51 -3.77
CA ILE A 199 8.83 -8.57 -2.66
C ILE A 199 8.22 -7.27 -3.19
N LEU A 200 7.09 -6.85 -2.60
CA LEU A 200 6.33 -5.65 -2.95
C LEU A 200 5.95 -4.80 -1.73
N PRO A 201 6.11 -3.47 -1.77
CA PRO A 201 6.94 -2.72 -2.71
C PRO A 201 8.40 -3.22 -2.68
N PRO A 202 9.21 -2.96 -3.73
CA PRO A 202 10.62 -3.32 -3.71
C PRO A 202 11.35 -2.67 -2.52
N LEU A 203 12.32 -3.37 -1.92
CA LEU A 203 13.10 -2.85 -0.78
C LEU A 203 13.82 -1.53 -1.07
N LYS A 204 14.21 -1.27 -2.32
CA LYS A 204 14.78 0.02 -2.78
C LYS A 204 13.80 1.19 -2.73
N ALA A 205 12.51 0.91 -2.49
CA ALA A 205 11.46 1.91 -2.30
C ALA A 205 11.18 2.20 -0.81
N SER A 206 11.85 1.49 0.12
CA SER A 206 11.82 1.74 1.56
C SER A 206 12.26 3.15 1.91
N TRP A 207 11.81 3.64 3.07
CA TRP A 207 12.13 4.99 3.54
C TRP A 207 13.63 5.22 3.67
N ALA A 208 14.37 4.20 4.14
CA ALA A 208 15.81 4.27 4.37
C ALA A 208 16.65 4.55 3.10
N THR A 209 16.09 4.34 1.91
CA THR A 209 16.82 4.43 0.63
C THR A 209 16.36 5.58 -0.27
N ARG A 210 15.20 6.18 0.01
CA ARG A 210 14.59 7.22 -0.84
C ARG A 210 15.04 8.62 -0.42
N LYS A 211 15.46 9.44 -1.39
CA LYS A 211 15.61 10.89 -1.21
C LYS A 211 14.29 11.62 -1.51
N LYS A 212 13.81 12.44 -0.56
CA LYS A 212 12.60 13.25 -0.74
C LYS A 212 12.71 14.23 -1.92
N SER A 213 13.87 14.85 -2.12
CA SER A 213 14.11 15.79 -3.23
C SER A 213 13.82 15.14 -4.58
N ASN A 214 14.35 13.94 -4.82
CA ASN A 214 14.14 13.23 -6.09
C ASN A 214 12.66 12.95 -6.36
N HIS A 215 11.87 12.67 -5.31
CA HIS A 215 10.43 12.49 -5.48
C HIS A 215 9.75 13.79 -5.94
N PHE A 216 10.11 14.94 -5.37
CA PHE A 216 9.56 16.22 -5.79
C PHE A 216 10.03 16.66 -7.18
N ASP A 217 11.26 16.32 -7.56
CA ASP A 217 11.78 16.57 -8.91
C ASP A 217 11.01 15.75 -9.95
N LEU A 218 10.81 14.46 -9.69
CA LEU A 218 10.00 13.57 -10.55
C LEU A 218 8.55 14.05 -10.62
N TYR A 219 7.94 14.38 -9.47
CA TYR A 219 6.58 14.92 -9.45
C TYR A 219 6.47 16.22 -10.24
N SER A 220 7.43 17.13 -10.11
CA SER A 220 7.43 18.38 -10.88
C SER A 220 7.58 18.15 -12.38
N GLY A 221 8.33 17.13 -12.81
CA GLY A 221 8.42 16.75 -14.22
C GLY A 221 7.07 16.26 -14.73
N ILE A 222 6.52 15.24 -14.06
CA ILE A 222 5.23 14.64 -14.44
C ILE A 222 4.08 15.66 -14.42
N ALA A 223 4.04 16.56 -13.44
CA ALA A 223 3.02 17.60 -13.37
C ALA A 223 3.13 18.61 -14.52
N LYS A 224 4.33 18.87 -15.06
CA LYS A 224 4.52 19.72 -16.25
C LYS A 224 4.14 18.98 -17.53
N ASP A 225 4.40 17.68 -17.60
CA ASP A 225 4.05 16.88 -18.77
C ASP A 225 2.54 16.61 -18.87
N PHE A 226 1.83 16.64 -17.73
CA PHE A 226 0.37 16.46 -17.65
C PHE A 226 -0.42 17.74 -17.98
N CYS A 227 0.09 18.91 -17.58
CA CYS A 227 -0.55 20.22 -17.74
C CYS A 227 -0.28 20.83 -19.12
#